data_AF-A0A974Y7T8-F1
#
_entry.id   AF-A0A974Y7T8-F1
#
_cell.length_a   1.000
_cell.length_b   1.000
_cell.length_c   1.000
_cell.angle_alpha   90.00
_cell.angle_beta   90.00
_cell.angle_gamma   90.00
#
_symmetry.space_group_name_H-M   'P 1'
#
loop_
_entity.id
_entity.type
_entity.pdbx_description
1 polymer ?
#
loop_
_entity_poly.entity_id
_entity_poly.type
_entity_poly.pdbx_seq_one_letter_code
_entity_poly.pdbx_strand_id
1 'polypeptide(L)'
;MNTTSSVIDTDNAVALHAELTGILIEEATIPEIEASQLADALMRGLRRRFPGESIYIAKTLSVRERHERDNAIRRDFNGRNMAEICRRWGIGRLTVYRALGRR
;
A
#
# COMPACT_ATOMS: atom_id res chain seq x y z
N MET A 1 33.68 6.04 -6.17
CA MET A 1 33.03 5.16 -5.15
C MET A 1 32.68 6.05 -3.96
N ASN A 2 31.39 6.32 -3.75
CA ASN A 2 30.91 7.26 -2.72
C ASN A 2 30.56 6.52 -1.43
N THR A 3 31.47 6.52 -0.46
CA THR A 3 31.29 5.89 0.86
C THR A 3 30.07 6.43 1.61
N THR A 4 29.75 7.72 1.47
CA THR A 4 28.62 8.38 2.16
C THR A 4 27.25 7.83 1.74
N SER A 5 27.05 7.53 0.45
CA SER A 5 25.78 6.96 -0.04
C SER A 5 25.56 5.53 0.46
N SER A 6 26.62 4.74 0.61
CA SER A 6 26.53 3.35 1.10
C SER A 6 26.15 3.24 2.57
N VAL A 7 26.57 4.21 3.41
CA VAL A 7 26.24 4.22 4.84
C VAL A 7 24.77 4.56 5.04
N ILE A 8 24.26 5.58 4.33
CA ILE A 8 22.85 6.00 4.39
C ILE A 8 21.92 4.88 3.93
N ASP A 9 22.26 4.15 2.87
CA ASP A 9 21.46 3.01 2.40
C ASP A 9 21.42 1.86 3.40
N THR A 10 22.52 1.65 4.14
CA THR A 10 22.58 0.61 5.18
C THR A 10 21.68 0.97 6.36
N ASP A 11 21.75 2.21 6.82
CA ASP A 11 20.91 2.72 7.92
C ASP A 11 19.42 2.68 7.54
N ASN A 12 19.07 3.05 6.30
CA ASN A 12 17.71 2.97 5.79
C ASN A 12 17.19 1.52 5.72
N ALA A 13 18.05 0.57 5.33
CA ALA A 13 17.67 -0.84 5.27
C ALA A 13 17.43 -1.43 6.67
N VAL A 14 18.23 -1.03 7.66
CA VAL A 14 18.03 -1.43 9.07
C VAL A 14 16.73 -0.82 9.60
N ALA A 15 16.49 0.46 9.36
CA ALA A 15 15.26 1.12 9.78
C ALA A 15 14.01 0.46 9.16
N LEU A 16 14.03 0.17 7.86
CA LEU A 16 12.90 -0.48 7.19
C LEU A 16 12.65 -1.89 7.72
N HIS A 17 13.69 -2.65 8.07
CA HIS A 17 13.54 -3.97 8.69
C HIS A 17 12.85 -3.87 10.07
N ALA A 18 13.27 -2.91 10.89
CA ALA A 18 12.67 -2.66 12.20
C ALA A 18 11.19 -2.26 12.06
N GLU A 19 10.86 -1.37 11.13
CA GLU A 19 9.47 -0.97 10.83
C GLU A 19 8.62 -2.15 10.35
N LEU A 20 9.12 -2.98 9.44
CA LEU A 20 8.41 -4.18 8.99
C LEU A 20 8.17 -5.16 10.14
N THR A 21 9.13 -5.31 11.05
CA THR A 21 8.99 -6.14 12.24
C THR A 21 7.89 -5.60 13.16
N GLY A 22 7.90 -4.29 13.44
CA GLY A 22 6.87 -3.62 14.24
C GLY A 22 5.47 -3.78 13.65
N ILE A 23 5.32 -3.53 12.35
CA ILE A 23 4.04 -3.71 11.63
C ILE A 23 3.52 -5.15 11.76
N LEU A 24 4.38 -6.16 11.63
CA LEU A 24 3.97 -7.57 11.75
C LEU A 24 3.53 -7.94 13.17
N ILE A 25 4.13 -7.34 14.18
CA ILE A 25 3.71 -7.51 15.58
C ILE A 25 2.36 -6.83 15.80
N GLU A 26 2.22 -5.57 15.38
CA GLU A 26 1.04 -4.74 15.68
C GLU A 26 -0.20 -5.15 14.87
N GLU A 27 -0.05 -5.31 13.56
CA GLU A 27 -1.17 -5.51 12.64
C GLU A 27 -1.49 -6.99 12.41
N ALA A 28 -0.47 -7.86 12.48
CA ALA A 28 -0.64 -9.31 12.24
C ALA A 28 -0.52 -10.16 13.51
N THR A 29 -0.25 -9.55 14.68
CA THR A 29 -0.11 -10.24 15.98
C THR A 29 0.91 -11.38 15.93
N ILE A 30 1.98 -11.20 15.15
CA ILE A 30 3.05 -12.18 15.02
C ILE A 30 4.07 -11.99 16.16
N PRO A 31 4.54 -13.06 16.84
CA PRO A 31 5.61 -12.97 17.83
C PRO A 31 6.88 -12.34 17.28
N GLU A 32 7.59 -11.55 18.10
CA GLU A 32 8.74 -10.73 17.68
C GLU A 32 9.81 -11.49 16.88
N ILE A 33 10.19 -12.69 17.34
CA ILE A 33 11.22 -13.51 16.67
C ILE A 33 10.76 -13.92 15.27
N GLU A 34 9.50 -14.36 15.14
CA GLU A 34 8.91 -14.77 13.87
C GLU A 34 8.70 -13.56 12.94
N ALA A 35 8.30 -12.41 13.50
CA ALA A 35 8.14 -11.16 12.78
C ALA A 35 9.46 -10.69 12.17
N SER A 36 10.56 -10.72 12.93
CA SER A 36 11.91 -10.36 12.45
C SER A 36 12.36 -11.27 11.30
N GLN A 37 12.13 -12.59 11.42
CA GLN A 37 12.48 -13.54 10.36
C GLN A 37 11.65 -13.33 9.08
N LEU A 38 10.37 -12.96 9.24
CA LEU A 38 9.50 -12.65 8.11
C LEU A 38 9.89 -11.32 7.46
N ALA A 39 10.26 -10.30 8.24
CA ALA A 39 10.80 -9.03 7.76
C ALA A 39 12.05 -9.24 6.89
N ASP A 40 12.96 -10.15 7.30
CA ASP A 40 14.11 -10.53 6.48
C ASP A 40 13.71 -11.14 5.13
N ALA A 41 12.70 -12.01 5.12
CA ALA A 41 12.17 -12.61 3.90
C ALA A 41 11.54 -11.56 2.97
N LEU A 42 10.78 -10.61 3.53
CA LEU A 42 10.20 -9.49 2.80
C LEU A 42 11.29 -8.59 2.21
N MET A 43 12.30 -8.22 2.99
CA MET A 43 13.44 -7.40 2.54
C MET A 43 14.21 -8.07 1.39
N ARG A 44 14.42 -9.40 1.44
CA ARG A 44 14.99 -10.16 0.31
C ARG A 44 14.07 -10.11 -0.92
N GLY A 45 12.76 -10.30 -0.70
CA GLY A 45 11.75 -10.26 -1.73
C GLY A 45 11.62 -8.91 -2.43
N LEU A 46 11.73 -7.81 -1.68
CA LEU A 46 11.69 -6.43 -2.18
C LEU A 46 12.94 -6.12 -3.00
N ARG A 47 14.14 -6.38 -2.47
CA ARG A 47 15.42 -6.17 -3.18
C ARG A 47 15.46 -6.88 -4.54
N ARG A 48 14.92 -8.11 -4.61
CA ARG A 48 14.89 -8.90 -5.85
C ARG A 48 13.90 -8.34 -6.89
N ARG A 49 12.78 -7.76 -6.45
CA ARG A 49 11.69 -7.35 -7.36
C ARG A 49 11.75 -5.87 -7.73
N PHE A 50 12.34 -5.04 -6.87
CA PHE A 50 12.35 -3.59 -6.99
C PHE A 50 13.78 -3.03 -6.72
N PRO A 51 14.80 -3.47 -7.46
CA PRO A 51 16.16 -3.01 -7.23
C PRO A 51 16.30 -1.53 -7.59
N GLY A 52 16.73 -0.69 -6.62
CA GLY A 52 16.96 0.74 -6.84
C GLY A 52 15.68 1.59 -6.98
N GLU A 53 14.51 0.99 -6.78
CA GLU A 53 13.22 1.68 -6.88
C GLU A 53 12.81 2.34 -5.56
N SER A 54 12.15 3.49 -5.65
CA SER A 54 11.51 4.15 -4.52
C SER A 54 10.01 3.86 -4.53
N ILE A 55 9.52 3.23 -3.47
CA ILE A 55 8.10 2.86 -3.35
C ILE A 55 7.35 3.96 -2.58
N TYR A 56 6.40 4.62 -3.24
CA TYR A 56 5.53 5.59 -2.59
C TYR A 56 4.40 4.90 -1.80
N ILE A 57 4.35 5.12 -0.49
CA ILE A 57 3.27 4.69 0.39
C ILE A 57 2.26 5.84 0.55
N ALA A 58 1.06 5.66 0.01
CA ALA A 58 0.01 6.68 0.10
C ALA A 58 -0.62 6.70 1.51
N LYS A 59 -0.86 7.90 2.05
CA LYS A 59 -1.53 8.12 3.36
C LYS A 59 -3.01 7.68 3.41
N THR A 60 -3.62 7.46 2.25
CA THR A 60 -5.04 7.07 2.11
C THR A 60 -5.12 5.69 1.47
N LEU A 61 -6.33 5.14 1.32
CA LEU A 61 -6.65 3.86 0.65
C LEU A 61 -5.52 3.40 -0.28
N SER A 62 -4.95 2.22 -0.04
CA SER A 62 -3.96 1.60 -0.91
C SER A 62 -4.43 1.59 -2.36
N VAL A 63 -3.48 1.49 -3.31
CA VAL A 63 -3.82 1.37 -4.74
C VAL A 63 -4.82 0.23 -4.96
N ARG A 64 -4.63 -0.88 -4.25
CA ARG A 64 -5.51 -2.04 -4.28
C ARG A 64 -6.92 -1.71 -3.78
N GLU A 65 -7.04 -1.10 -2.60
CA GLU A 65 -8.37 -0.74 -2.05
C GLU A 65 -9.08 0.30 -2.92
N ARG A 66 -8.35 1.26 -3.50
CA ARG A 66 -8.91 2.19 -4.49
C ARG A 66 -9.41 1.45 -5.73
N HIS A 67 -8.64 0.48 -6.22
CA HIS A 67 -9.01 -0.32 -7.38
C HIS A 67 -10.22 -1.21 -7.10
N GLU A 68 -10.27 -1.87 -5.94
CA GLU A 68 -11.39 -2.69 -5.49
C GLU A 68 -12.66 -1.85 -5.33
N ARG A 69 -12.57 -0.68 -4.66
CA ARG A 69 -13.68 0.28 -4.56
C ARG A 69 -14.14 0.73 -5.94
N ASP A 70 -13.23 1.17 -6.80
CA ASP A 70 -13.59 1.70 -8.12
C ASP A 70 -14.24 0.61 -8.99
N ASN A 71 -13.81 -0.65 -8.88
CA ASN A 71 -14.45 -1.79 -9.52
C ASN A 71 -15.86 -2.07 -8.97
N ALA A 72 -16.03 -2.02 -7.65
CA ALA A 72 -17.35 -2.19 -7.04
C ALA A 72 -18.32 -1.07 -7.48
N ILE A 73 -17.84 0.18 -7.54
CA ILE A 73 -18.60 1.32 -8.06
C ILE A 73 -19.00 1.09 -9.52
N ARG A 74 -18.08 0.65 -10.39
CA ARG A 74 -18.38 0.39 -11.81
C ARG A 74 -19.42 -0.71 -12.00
N ARG A 75 -19.33 -1.78 -11.20
CA ARG A 75 -20.27 -2.90 -11.25
C ARG A 75 -21.66 -2.47 -10.78
N ASP A 76 -21.75 -1.70 -9.71
CA ASP A 76 -23.01 -1.33 -9.07
C ASP A 76 -23.69 -0.12 -9.74
N PHE A 77 -22.97 0.69 -10.52
CA PHE A 77 -23.50 1.88 -11.17
C PHE A 77 -24.31 1.52 -12.43
N ASN A 78 -25.59 1.89 -12.45
CA ASN A 78 -26.52 1.60 -13.55
C ASN A 78 -26.84 2.80 -14.45
N GLY A 79 -26.07 3.89 -14.33
CA GLY A 79 -26.28 5.14 -15.08
C GLY A 79 -27.24 6.13 -14.43
N ARG A 80 -28.11 5.68 -13.51
CA ARG A 80 -29.14 6.54 -12.87
C ARG A 80 -29.06 6.57 -11.35
N ASN A 81 -28.35 5.61 -10.72
CA ASN A 81 -28.26 5.46 -9.27
C ASN A 81 -27.12 6.25 -8.59
N MET A 82 -26.69 7.39 -9.15
CA MET A 82 -25.58 8.18 -8.62
C MET A 82 -25.72 8.54 -7.13
N ALA A 83 -26.90 9.03 -6.73
CA ALA A 83 -27.14 9.41 -5.33
C ALA A 83 -27.04 8.22 -4.37
N GLU A 84 -27.49 7.04 -4.81
CA GLU A 84 -27.43 5.81 -4.04
C GLU A 84 -25.97 5.35 -3.85
N ILE A 85 -25.17 5.36 -4.92
CA ILE A 85 -23.74 5.00 -4.88
C ILE A 85 -22.98 5.92 -3.92
N CYS A 86 -23.18 7.24 -4.04
CA CYS A 86 -22.53 8.21 -3.14
C CYS A 86 -22.85 7.92 -1.66
N ARG A 87 -24.12 7.63 -1.34
CA ARG A 87 -24.56 7.31 0.02
C ARG A 87 -24.00 5.99 0.51
N ARG A 88 -24.04 4.94 -0.32
CA ARG A 88 -23.58 3.58 0.03
C ARG A 88 -22.08 3.57 0.35
N TRP A 89 -21.28 4.31 -0.42
CA TRP A 89 -19.82 4.29 -0.30
C TRP A 89 -19.26 5.49 0.48
N GLY A 90 -20.10 6.42 0.95
CA GLY A 90 -19.65 7.60 1.70
C GLY A 90 -18.75 8.54 0.89
N ILE A 91 -18.94 8.62 -0.43
CA ILE A 91 -18.08 9.40 -1.34
C ILE A 91 -18.87 10.44 -2.13
N GLY A 92 -18.17 11.50 -2.55
CA GLY A 92 -18.74 12.51 -3.43
C GLY A 92 -18.86 12.07 -4.89
N ARG A 93 -19.73 12.76 -5.64
CA ARG A 93 -19.97 12.53 -7.08
C ARG A 93 -18.69 12.52 -7.92
N LEU A 94 -17.74 13.42 -7.62
CA LEU A 94 -16.47 13.50 -8.32
C LEU A 94 -15.65 12.20 -8.21
N THR A 95 -15.68 11.55 -7.04
CA THR A 95 -14.98 10.27 -6.83
C THR A 95 -15.62 9.15 -7.65
N VAL A 96 -16.96 9.14 -7.73
CA VAL A 96 -17.69 8.19 -8.59
C VAL A 96 -17.34 8.41 -10.06
N TYR A 97 -17.36 9.66 -10.55
CA TYR A 97 -16.95 9.96 -11.94
C TYR A 97 -15.50 9.55 -12.23
N ARG A 98 -14.57 9.79 -11.29
CA ARG A 98 -13.17 9.36 -11.42
C ARG A 98 -13.04 7.83 -11.48
N ALA A 99 -13.80 7.11 -10.67
CA ALA A 99 -13.86 5.65 -10.74
C ALA A 99 -14.38 5.19 -12.10
N LEU A 100 -15.45 5.80 -12.62
CA LEU A 100 -16.01 5.45 -13.94
C LEU A 100 -15.07 5.80 -15.11
N GLY A 101 -14.24 6.85 -14.98
CA GLY A 101 -13.37 7.34 -16.05
C GLY A 101 -11.96 6.73 -16.12
N ARG A 102 -11.47 6.12 -15.03
CA ARG A 102 -10.18 5.38 -15.05
C ARG A 102 -10.43 3.98 -15.62
N ARG A 103 -9.70 3.59 -16.67
CA ARG A 103 -9.65 2.21 -17.19
C ARG A 103 -8.32 1.58 -16.81
#